data_AF-A0A815VWL8-F1
#
_entry.id   AF-A0A815VWL8-F1
#
_cell.length_a   1.000
_cell.length_b   1.000
_cell.length_c   1.000
_cell.angle_alpha   90.00
_cell.angle_beta   90.00
_cell.angle_gamma   90.00
#
_symmetry.space_group_name_H-M   'P 1'
#
loop_
_entity.id
_entity.type
_entity.pdbx_description
1 polymer ?
#
loop_
_entity_poly.entity_id
_entity_poly.type
_entity_poly.pdbx_seq_one_letter_code
_entity_poly.pdbx_strand_id
1 'polypeptide(L)' 'MMSGNPSIRTEFPYDVQKFSQVSIPLLDNVKLAATLWVPNERHKSDLQSAQHGDESKFPAILEFLPYRKADWT' A
#
# COMPACT_ATOMS: atom_id res chain seq x y z
N MET A 1 -14.30 7.99 34.38
CA MET A 1 -13.59 7.39 33.23
C MET A 1 -13.55 8.43 32.13
N MET A 2 -12.37 8.88 31.70
CA MET A 2 -12.25 9.87 30.62
C MET A 2 -12.40 9.15 29.28
N SER A 3 -13.49 9.38 28.55
CA SER A 3 -13.57 9.01 27.14
C SER A 3 -12.69 9.99 26.35
N GLY A 4 -11.50 9.57 25.94
CA GLY A 4 -10.73 10.32 24.97
C GLY A 4 -11.47 10.31 23.64
N ASN A 5 -11.86 11.48 23.14
CA ASN A 5 -12.38 11.59 21.77
C ASN A 5 -11.30 11.08 20.80
N PRO A 6 -11.62 10.21 19.83
CA PRO A 6 -10.64 9.74 18.86
C PRO A 6 -10.10 10.95 18.07
N SER A 7 -8.78 11.16 18.11
CA SER A 7 -8.14 12.16 17.26
C SER A 7 -7.99 11.59 15.85
N ILE A 8 -8.64 12.21 14.86
CA ILE A 8 -8.46 11.84 13.45
C ILE A 8 -7.07 12.28 13.01
N ARG A 9 -6.31 11.37 12.39
CA ARG A 9 -5.01 11.67 11.78
C ARG A 9 -5.19 11.80 10.27
N THR A 10 -4.88 12.98 9.74
CA THR A 10 -4.89 13.28 8.29
C THR A 10 -3.48 13.45 7.73
N GLU A 11 -2.49 13.62 8.61
CA GLU A 11 -1.09 13.79 8.25
C GLU A 11 -0.37 12.46 8.43
N PHE A 12 0.15 11.94 7.33
CA PHE A 12 0.94 10.71 7.30
C PHE A 12 2.38 11.04 6.90
N PRO A 13 3.37 10.31 7.44
CA PRO A 13 4.79 10.67 7.27
C PRO A 13 5.36 10.40 5.86
N TYR A 14 4.61 9.73 4.98
CA TYR A 14 5.09 9.36 3.65
C TYR A 14 4.11 9.80 2.57
N ASP A 15 4.65 10.42 1.53
CA ASP A 15 3.92 10.60 0.28
C ASP A 15 3.79 9.26 -0.46
N VAL A 16 2.61 9.02 -1.03
CA VAL A 16 2.25 7.76 -1.68
C VAL A 16 1.82 8.02 -3.11
N GLN A 17 2.41 7.28 -4.04
CA GLN A 17 1.94 7.20 -5.42
C GLN A 17 0.90 6.09 -5.55
N LYS A 18 -0.23 6.44 -6.19
CA LYS A 18 -1.32 5.49 -6.47
C LYS A 18 -1.33 5.10 -7.94
N PHE A 19 -1.20 3.80 -8.21
CA PHE A 19 -1.37 3.22 -9.53
C PHE A 19 -2.70 2.49 -9.60
N SER A 20 -3.60 2.99 -10.44
CA SER A 20 -4.93 2.41 -10.63
C SER A 20 -4.91 1.44 -11.81
N GLN A 21 -5.70 0.36 -11.71
CA GLN A 21 -5.93 -0.62 -12.80
C GLN A 21 -4.67 -1.35 -13.28
N VAL A 22 -3.75 -1.66 -12.37
CA VAL A 22 -2.60 -2.49 -12.72
C VAL A 22 -3.06 -3.92 -12.97
N SER A 23 -2.57 -4.52 -14.04
CA SER A 23 -2.92 -5.89 -14.43
C SER A 23 -1.88 -6.87 -13.91
N ILE A 24 -2.30 -7.82 -13.09
CA ILE A 24 -1.46 -8.94 -12.63
C ILE A 24 -1.83 -10.19 -13.42
N PRO A 25 -0.97 -10.70 -14.32
CA PRO A 25 -1.24 -11.94 -15.04
C PRO A 25 -1.06 -13.15 -14.13
N LEU A 26 -1.99 -14.10 -14.23
CA LEU A 26 -1.92 -15.40 -13.57
C LEU A 26 -1.42 -16.48 -14.55
N LEU A 27 -1.08 -17.65 -14.02
CA LEU A 27 -0.55 -18.78 -14.81
C LEU A 27 -1.52 -19.28 -15.89
N ASP A 28 -2.82 -19.08 -15.71
CA ASP A 28 -3.90 -19.47 -16.63
C ASP A 28 -4.27 -18.35 -17.63
N ASN A 29 -3.48 -17.28 -17.70
CA ASN A 29 -3.71 -16.07 -18.50
C ASN A 29 -4.87 -15.17 -18.03
N VAL A 30 -5.53 -15.49 -16.91
CA VAL A 30 -6.46 -14.55 -16.27
C VAL A 30 -5.68 -13.34 -15.76
N LYS A 31 -6.28 -12.16 -15.81
CA LYS A 31 -5.69 -10.90 -15.34
C LYS A 31 -6.47 -10.35 -14.16
N LEU A 32 -5.81 -10.20 -13.01
CA LEU A 32 -6.38 -9.52 -11.86
C LEU A 32 -6.15 -8.02 -11.99
N ALA A 33 -7.20 -7.23 -11.75
CA ALA A 33 -7.08 -5.79 -11.60
C ALA A 33 -6.65 -5.47 -10.17
N ALA A 34 -5.57 -4.72 -10.03
CA ALA A 34 -5.02 -4.30 -8.76
C ALA A 34 -4.94 -2.78 -8.67
N THR A 35 -4.82 -2.29 -7.45
CA THR A 35 -4.37 -0.93 -7.17
C THR A 35 -3.16 -1.04 -6.28
N LEU A 36 -2.10 -0.35 -6.67
CA LEU A 36 -0.89 -0.26 -5.86
C LEU A 36 -0.82 1.12 -5.23
N TRP A 37 -0.42 1.12 -3.97
CA TRP A 37 -0.05 2.30 -3.21
C TRP A 37 1.41 2.09 -2.83
N VAL A 38 2.29 2.91 -3.41
CA VAL A 38 3.73 2.76 -3.27
C VAL A 38 4.29 4.04 -2.66
N PRO A 39 5.10 3.98 -1.59
CA PRO A 39 5.79 5.16 -1.09
C PRO A 39 6.71 5.75 -2.16
N ASN A 40 6.75 7.08 -2.28
CA ASN A 40 7.62 7.76 -3.24
C ASN A 40 9.10 7.57 -2.90
N GLU A 41 9.43 7.56 -1.62
CA GLU A 41 10.79 7.46 -1.11
C GLU A 41 10.82 6.68 0.21
N ARG A 42 12.01 6.20 0.57
CA ARG A 42 12.26 5.59 1.88
C ARG A 42 12.71 6.69 2.85
N HIS A 43 12.07 6.79 4.00
CA HIS A 43 12.51 7.76 5.01
C HIS A 43 13.81 7.28 5.67
N LYS A 44 14.66 8.23 6.07
CA LYS A 44 15.99 7.94 6.65
C LYS A 44 15.93 7.08 7.91
N SER A 45 14.82 7.14 8.65
CA SER A 45 14.58 6.27 9.81
C SER A 45 14.51 4.79 9.47
N ASP A 46 14.13 4.46 8.23
CA ASP A 46 13.82 3.09 7.80
C ASP A 46 15.03 2.42 7.14
N LEU A 47 16.11 3.18 6.92
CA LEU A 47 17.36 2.71 6.30
C LEU A 47 18.14 1.74 7.21
N GLN A 48 17.98 1.81 8.53
CA GLN A 48 18.70 0.92 9.47
C GLN A 48 18.28 -0.56 9.33
N SER A 49 17.08 -0.82 8.81
CA SER A 49 16.55 -2.17 8.57
C SER A 49 16.89 -2.72 7.18
N ALA A 50 17.36 -1.87 6.26
CA ALA A 50 17.66 -2.22 4.87
C ALA A 50 19.11 -2.69 4.71
N GLN A 51 19.53 -3.70 5.48
CA GLN A 51 20.94 -4.08 5.56
C GLN A 51 21.51 -4.65 4.24
N HIS A 52 20.68 -5.02 3.25
CA HIS A 52 21.13 -5.61 1.98
C HIS A 52 20.14 -5.44 0.80
N GLY A 53 19.47 -4.29 0.67
CA GLY A 53 18.36 -4.12 -0.29
C GLY A 53 18.48 -2.95 -1.25
N ASP A 54 18.01 -3.17 -2.48
CA ASP A 54 17.67 -2.12 -3.45
C ASP A 54 16.68 -1.13 -2.81
N GLU A 55 17.04 0.15 -2.76
CA GLU A 55 16.27 1.21 -2.09
C GLU A 55 14.85 1.37 -2.67
N SER A 56 14.61 0.86 -3.88
CA SER A 56 13.30 0.87 -4.55
C SER A 56 12.32 -0.22 -4.10
N LYS A 57 12.75 -1.18 -3.26
CA LYS A 57 11.94 -2.35 -2.88
C LYS A 57 11.44 -2.28 -1.45
N PHE A 58 10.13 -2.23 -1.27
CA PHE A 58 9.48 -2.15 0.04
C PHE A 58 8.82 -3.48 0.42
N PRO A 59 8.68 -3.79 1.72
CA PRO A 59 7.74 -4.83 2.13
C PRO A 59 6.34 -4.46 1.64
N ALA A 60 5.59 -5.46 1.16
CA ALA A 60 4.25 -5.26 0.62
C ALA A 60 3.21 -5.97 1.48
N ILE A 61 2.05 -5.33 1.62
CA ILE A 61 0.83 -5.93 2.16
C ILE A 61 -0.11 -6.18 0.98
N LEU A 62 -0.66 -7.38 0.90
CA LEU A 62 -1.64 -7.76 -0.12
C LEU A 62 -3.00 -7.95 0.55
N GLU A 63 -3.99 -7.23 0.05
CA GLU A 63 -5.40 -7.46 0.36
C GLU A 63 -6.10 -7.96 -0.91
N PHE A 64 -6.76 -9.11 -0.81
CA PHE A 64 -7.58 -9.65 -1.88
C PHE A 64 -9.05 -9.36 -1.58
N LEU A 65 -9.68 -8.56 -2.44
CA LEU A 65 -11.08 -8.16 -2.30
C LEU A 65 -11.94 -9.00 -3.26
N PRO A 66 -12.79 -9.93 -2.76
CA PRO A 66 -13.64 -10.75 -3.61
C PRO A 66 -14.84 -9.97 -4.19
N TYR A 67 -15.11 -8.77 -3.66
CA TYR A 67 -16.16 -7.87 -4.13
C TYR A 67 -15.57 -6.79 -5.03
N ARG A 68 -16.39 -6.26 -5.94
CA ARG A 68 -15.92 -5.23 -6.88
C ARG A 68 -15.50 -3.98 -6.10
N LYS A 69 -14.24 -3.58 -6.28
CA LYS A 69 -13.67 -2.35 -5.72
C LYS A 69 -14.53 -1.10 -5.96
N ALA A 70 -15.33 -1.08 -7.03
CA ALA A 70 -16.18 0.05 -7.40
C ALA A 70 -17.55 0.06 -6.72
N ASP A 71 -17.98 -1.04 -6.10
CA ASP A 71 -19.38 -1.26 -5.74
C ASP A 71 -19.72 -0.83 -4.29
N TRP A 72 -18.76 -0.24 -3.54
CA TRP A 72 -18.94 0.28 -2.17
C TRP A 72 -19.71 -0.67 -1.22
N THR A 73 -19.57 -1.98 -1.38
CA THR A 73 -20.08 -3.01 -0.45
C THR A 73 -19.13 -3.24 0.70
#